data_AF-U2PXN2-F1
#
_entry.id   AF-U2PXN2-F1
#
_cell.length_a   1.000
_cell.length_b   1.000
_cell.length_c   1.000
_cell.angle_alpha   90.00
_cell.angle_beta   90.00
_cell.angle_gamma   90.00
#
_symmetry.space_group_name_H-M   'P 1'
#
loop_
_entity.id
_entity.type
_entity.pdbx_description
1 polymer ?
#
loop_
_entity_poly.entity_id
_entity_poly.type
_entity_poly.pdbx_seq_one_letter_code
_entity_poly.pdbx_strand_id
1 'polypeptide(L)'
;MLNVSKSITVTGQSMINGSQVVAMTATISTDGNNNANIVKTIINQELYTSNKVAVREDMEKFEEEVFKIEDGFVGGTENEVK
;
A
#
# COMPACT_ATOMS: atom_id res chain seq x y z
N MET A 1 -15.13 -12.51 -26.13
CA MET A 1 -14.30 -13.29 -25.18
C MET A 1 -14.07 -12.43 -23.96
N LEU A 2 -14.38 -12.93 -22.76
CA LEU A 2 -14.23 -12.15 -21.52
C LEU A 2 -12.78 -12.24 -21.03
N ASN A 3 -12.17 -11.09 -20.73
CA ASN A 3 -10.87 -11.01 -20.06
C ASN A 3 -11.11 -10.60 -18.60
N VAL A 4 -10.60 -11.37 -17.65
CA VAL A 4 -10.78 -11.16 -16.20
C VAL A 4 -9.42 -10.97 -15.57
N SER A 5 -9.17 -9.79 -15.01
CA SER A 5 -8.02 -9.51 -14.15
C SER A 5 -8.49 -9.31 -12.70
N LYS A 6 -7.59 -9.57 -11.76
CA LYS A 6 -7.82 -9.38 -10.33
C LYS A 6 -6.71 -8.51 -9.77
N SER A 7 -7.09 -7.49 -9.03
CA SER A 7 -6.17 -6.60 -8.35
C SER A 7 -6.74 -6.19 -7.00
N ILE A 8 -5.85 -5.78 -6.11
CA ILE A 8 -6.16 -5.34 -4.76
C ILE A 8 -5.63 -3.93 -4.59
N THR A 9 -6.49 -3.03 -4.12
CA THR A 9 -6.12 -1.65 -3.83
C THR A 9 -6.07 -1.45 -2.33
N VAL A 10 -4.93 -0.99 -1.83
CA VAL A 10 -4.70 -0.63 -0.43
C VAL A 10 -4.59 0.89 -0.36
N THR A 11 -5.32 1.53 0.55
CA THR A 11 -5.26 2.98 0.74
C THR A 11 -4.84 3.31 2.16
N GLY A 12 -4.02 4.35 2.29
CA GLY A 12 -3.49 4.84 3.55
C GLY A 12 -3.44 6.37 3.56
N GLN A 13 -3.56 6.95 4.75
CA GLN A 13 -3.47 8.39 4.93
C GLN A 13 -2.66 8.69 6.19
N SER A 14 -1.66 9.56 6.07
CA SER A 14 -0.94 10.10 7.22
C SER A 14 -1.64 11.39 7.65
N MET A 15 -2.06 11.42 8.93
CA MET A 15 -2.82 12.51 9.52
C MET A 15 -2.03 13.13 10.66
N ILE A 16 -1.79 14.44 10.61
CA ILE A 16 -1.17 15.20 11.70
C ILE A 16 -2.15 16.26 12.16
N ASN A 17 -2.50 16.25 13.45
CA ASN A 17 -3.44 17.20 14.05
C ASN A 17 -4.79 17.29 13.29
N GLY A 18 -5.29 16.15 12.79
CA GLY A 18 -6.54 16.08 12.03
C GLY A 18 -6.44 16.56 10.57
N SER A 19 -5.27 17.00 10.11
CA SER A 19 -5.02 17.37 8.72
C SER A 19 -4.30 16.25 7.98
N GLN A 20 -4.77 15.93 6.77
CA GLN A 20 -4.10 14.96 5.91
C GLN A 20 -2.80 15.54 5.36
N VAL A 21 -1.70 14.88 5.66
CA VAL A 21 -0.36 15.27 5.21
C VAL A 21 0.05 14.50 3.98
N VAL A 22 -0.29 13.21 3.94
CA VAL A 22 0.05 12.30 2.84
C VAL A 22 -1.13 11.39 2.51
N ALA A 23 -1.37 11.19 1.22
CA ALA A 23 -2.18 10.10 0.70
C ALA A 23 -1.29 9.00 0.14
N MET A 24 -1.62 7.75 0.41
CA MET A 24 -0.89 6.59 -0.04
C MET A 24 -1.86 5.61 -0.65
N THR A 25 -1.53 5.10 -1.83
CA THR A 25 -2.33 4.10 -2.53
C THR A 25 -1.40 3.06 -3.11
N ALA A 26 -1.69 1.79 -2.86
CA ALA A 26 -1.00 0.68 -3.48
C ALA A 26 -1.98 -0.15 -4.32
N THR A 27 -1.52 -0.64 -5.47
CA THR A 27 -2.27 -1.60 -6.29
C THR A 27 -1.42 -2.84 -6.50
N ILE A 28 -1.93 -3.99 -6.07
CA ILE A 28 -1.28 -5.30 -6.19
C ILE A 28 -2.03 -6.09 -7.25
N SER A 29 -1.34 -6.53 -8.29
CA SER A 29 -1.94 -7.38 -9.33
C SER A 29 -1.76 -8.85 -8.97
N THR A 30 -2.79 -9.68 -9.16
CA THR A 30 -2.72 -11.12 -8.82
C THR A 30 -2.60 -12.01 -10.06
N ASP A 31 -2.28 -11.43 -11.22
CA ASP A 31 -2.27 -12.09 -12.54
C ASP A 31 -0.86 -12.53 -12.99
N GLY A 32 0.09 -12.60 -12.06
CA GLY A 32 1.41 -13.22 -12.28
C GLY A 32 2.59 -12.25 -12.19
N ASN A 33 2.34 -10.94 -12.19
CA ASN A 33 3.30 -9.92 -11.76
C ASN A 33 2.84 -9.39 -10.41
N ASN A 34 3.19 -10.09 -9.34
CA ASN A 34 2.76 -9.75 -7.98
C ASN A 34 3.32 -8.41 -7.45
N ASN A 35 4.08 -7.66 -8.25
CA ASN A 35 4.64 -6.39 -7.84
C ASN A 35 3.55 -5.39 -7.42
N ALA A 36 3.62 -4.90 -6.18
CA ALA A 36 2.81 -3.78 -5.75
C ALA A 36 3.26 -2.47 -6.42
N ASN A 37 2.33 -1.74 -7.04
CA ASN A 37 2.55 -0.36 -7.41
C ASN A 37 2.15 0.55 -6.25
N ILE A 38 3.12 1.17 -5.58
CA ILE A 38 2.89 2.08 -4.46
C ILE A 38 3.05 3.53 -4.92
N VAL A 39 2.01 4.34 -4.68
CA VAL A 39 1.98 5.77 -4.94
C VAL A 39 1.81 6.51 -3.62
N LYS A 40 2.68 7.48 -3.37
CA LYS A 40 2.65 8.36 -2.20
C LYS A 40 2.59 9.81 -2.65
N THR A 41 1.59 10.54 -2.19
CA THR A 41 1.38 11.96 -2.54
C THR A 41 1.39 12.79 -1.28
N ILE A 42 2.35 13.72 -1.19
CA ILE A 42 2.38 14.71 -0.11
C ILE A 42 1.36 15.80 -0.46
N ILE A 43 0.35 15.94 0.39
CA ILE A 43 -0.75 16.90 0.22
C ILE A 43 -0.41 18.21 0.94
N ASN A 44 0.21 18.13 2.13
CA ASN A 44 0.60 19.30 2.91
C ASN A 44 2.11 19.30 3.17
N GLN A 45 2.85 20.05 2.36
CA GLN A 45 4.30 20.12 2.42
C GLN A 45 4.83 20.76 3.73
N GLU A 46 4.08 21.71 4.29
CA GLU A 46 4.47 22.41 5.53
C GLU A 46 4.39 21.46 6.73
N LEU A 47 3.24 20.79 6.89
CA LEU A 47 3.06 19.78 7.93
C LEU A 47 4.00 18.60 7.75
N TYR A 48 4.25 18.18 6.49
CA TYR A 48 5.25 17.16 6.19
C TYR A 48 6.63 17.58 6.69
N THR A 49 7.05 18.82 6.42
CA THR A 49 8.38 19.30 6.76
C THR A 49 8.59 19.43 8.26
N SER A 50 7.56 19.85 8.98
CA SER A 50 7.57 19.97 10.44
C SER A 50 7.47 18.62 11.17
N ASN A 51 6.93 17.58 10.52
CA ASN A 51 6.68 16.27 11.13
C ASN A 51 7.31 15.11 10.34
N LYS A 52 8.45 15.35 9.66
CA LYS A 52 9.08 14.41 8.72
C LYS A 52 9.26 13.01 9.29
N VAL A 53 9.64 12.89 10.55
CA VAL A 53 9.91 11.59 11.19
C VAL A 53 8.64 10.76 11.27
N ALA A 54 7.59 11.30 11.90
CA ALA A 54 6.30 10.62 12.04
C ALA A 54 5.68 10.27 10.68
N VAL A 55 5.73 11.20 9.73
CA VAL A 55 5.14 10.97 8.40
C VAL A 55 5.92 9.91 7.61
N ARG A 56 7.25 9.82 7.78
CA ARG A 56 8.04 8.74 7.17
C ARG A 56 7.78 7.39 7.83
N GLU A 57 7.63 7.35 9.15
CA GLU A 57 7.23 6.13 9.85
C GLU A 57 5.85 5.63 9.36
N ASP A 58 4.89 6.52 9.16
CA ASP A 58 3.58 6.16 8.58
C ASP A 58 3.72 5.60 7.16
N MET A 59 4.59 6.21 6.35
CA MET A 59 4.89 5.76 4.99
C MET A 59 5.57 4.39 4.94
N GLU A 60 6.47 4.10 5.89
CA GLU A 60 7.15 2.81 6.02
C GLU A 60 6.19 1.73 6.49
N LYS A 61 5.37 2.02 7.51
CA LYS A 61 4.31 1.09 7.96
C LYS A 61 3.34 0.75 6.85
N PHE A 62 2.96 1.73 6.03
CA PHE A 62 2.10 1.48 4.87
C PHE A 62 2.76 0.52 3.87
N GLU A 63 4.04 0.72 3.55
CA GLU A 63 4.78 -0.20 2.68
C GLU A 63 4.87 -1.60 3.28
N GLU A 64 5.16 -1.71 4.58
CA GLU A 64 5.22 -3.00 5.28
C GLU A 64 3.89 -3.76 5.19
N GLU A 65 2.76 -3.08 5.37
CA GLU A 65 1.44 -3.69 5.22
C GLU A 65 1.15 -4.11 3.77
N VAL A 66 1.56 -3.31 2.78
CA VAL A 66 1.44 -3.68 1.37
C VAL A 66 2.26 -4.93 1.06
N PHE A 67 3.49 -5.03 1.58
CA PHE A 67 4.34 -6.21 1.38
C PHE A 67 3.81 -7.44 2.10
N LYS A 68 3.25 -7.32 3.31
CA LYS A 68 2.57 -8.43 3.98
C LYS A 68 1.42 -8.98 3.15
N ILE A 69 0.65 -8.09 2.52
CA ILE A 69 -0.44 -8.48 1.63
C ILE A 69 0.15 -9.17 0.40
N GLU A 70 1.13 -8.57 -0.27
CA GLU A 70 1.83 -9.13 -1.43
C GLU A 70 2.37 -10.55 -1.15
N ASP A 71 3.09 -10.73 -0.03
CA ASP A 71 3.63 -12.02 0.42
C ASP A 71 2.52 -13.02 0.75
N GLY A 72 1.43 -12.58 1.37
CA GLY A 72 0.25 -13.40 1.62
C GLY A 72 -0.43 -13.90 0.33
N PHE A 73 -0.38 -13.11 -0.75
CA PHE A 73 -0.84 -13.53 -2.08
C PHE A 73 0.14 -14.49 -2.76
N VAL A 74 1.46 -14.33 -2.54
CA VAL A 74 2.48 -15.27 -3.04
C VAL A 74 2.40 -16.63 -2.34
N GLY A 75 2.04 -16.67 -1.04
CA GLY A 75 1.85 -17.90 -0.26
C GLY A 75 0.54 -18.65 -0.55
N GLY A 76 -0.35 -18.08 -1.37
CA GLY A 76 -1.70 -18.61 -1.65
C GLY A 76 -1.78 -19.74 -2.68
N THR A 77 -0.78 -20.64 -2.73
CA THR A 77 -0.90 -21.94 -3.45
C THR A 77 -0.55 -23.16 -2.59
N GLU A 78 -0.69 -23.08 -1.26
CA GLU A 78 -0.88 -24.30 -0.45
C GLU A 78 -2.34 -24.76 -0.52
N ASN A 79 -2.76 -25.23 -1.70
CA ASN A 79 -3.83 -26.24 -1.76
C ASN A 79 -3.21 -27.56 -1.29
N GLU A 80 -3.10 -27.75 0.03
CA GLU A 80 -2.94 -29.09 0.59
C GLU A 80 -4.24 -29.87 0.33
N VAL A 81 -4.17 -30.69 -0.72
CA VAL A 81 -5.04 -31.85 -0.94
C VAL A 81 -5.11 -32.69 0.34
N LYS A 82 -6.31 -32.81 0.91
CA LYS A 82 -6.71 -33.95 1.74
C LYS A 82 -7.91 -34.64 1.11
#